data_AF-A0A1I4FGW8-F1
#
_entry.id   AF-A0A1I4FGW8-F1
#
_cell.length_a   1.000
_cell.length_b   1.000
_cell.length_c   1.000
_cell.angle_alpha   90.00
_cell.angle_beta   90.00
_cell.angle_gamma   90.00
#
_symmetry.space_group_name_H-M   'P 1'
#
loop_
_entity.id
_entity.type
_entity.pdbx_description
1 polymer ?
#
loop_
_entity_poly.entity_id
_entity_poly.type
_entity_poly.pdbx_seq_one_letter_code
_entity_poly.pdbx_strand_id
1 'polypeptide(L)'
;MTFFRRGALAALLLSPCLARAEMADALAVQIAANPALSAIGQRDPAAARRLVAEAAAILGVPPAGLRSAELPDETDVALLRDNPLMGAVYRHDPAAALDLLTRVKQAGGTRR
;
A
#
# COMPACT_ATOMS: atom_id res chain seq x y z
N MET A 1 -13.86 -17.56 -56.83
CA MET A 1 -13.88 -16.34 -55.99
C MET A 1 -15.04 -16.41 -55.02
N THR A 2 -14.79 -16.58 -53.72
CA THR A 2 -15.38 -15.79 -52.59
C THR A 2 -14.99 -16.44 -51.26
N PHE A 3 -14.15 -15.74 -50.50
CA PHE A 3 -13.76 -16.08 -49.13
C PHE A 3 -14.85 -15.60 -48.16
N PHE A 4 -15.51 -16.50 -47.43
CA PHE A 4 -16.43 -16.12 -46.35
C PHE A 4 -15.72 -16.23 -45.00
N ARG A 5 -15.14 -15.11 -44.56
CA ARG A 5 -14.75 -14.83 -43.16
C ARG A 5 -15.93 -15.12 -42.23
N ARG A 6 -15.79 -16.05 -41.30
CA ARG A 6 -16.75 -16.24 -40.20
C ARG A 6 -16.04 -16.12 -38.86
N GLY A 7 -16.25 -14.96 -38.25
CA GLY A 7 -16.60 -14.84 -36.83
C GLY A 7 -15.52 -15.15 -35.80
N ALA A 8 -14.45 -14.35 -35.76
CA ALA A 8 -13.68 -14.16 -34.54
C ALA A 8 -14.47 -13.28 -33.55
N LEU A 9 -15.38 -13.89 -32.79
CA LEU A 9 -16.16 -13.21 -31.73
C LEU A 9 -16.19 -14.11 -30.48
N ALA A 10 -15.02 -14.38 -29.91
CA ALA A 10 -14.90 -15.14 -28.66
C ALA A 10 -13.74 -14.65 -27.77
N ALA A 11 -13.49 -13.33 -27.72
CA ALA A 11 -12.30 -12.78 -27.05
C ALA A 11 -12.57 -11.63 -26.06
N LEU A 12 -13.79 -11.47 -25.53
CA LEU A 12 -14.14 -10.28 -24.73
C LEU A 12 -14.71 -10.53 -23.32
N LEU A 13 -14.68 -11.76 -22.80
CA LEU A 13 -15.22 -12.06 -21.46
C LEU A 13 -14.19 -12.54 -20.42
N LEU A 14 -12.89 -12.47 -20.70
CA LEU A 14 -11.82 -12.93 -19.79
C LEU A 14 -11.11 -11.81 -19.00
N SER A 15 -11.55 -10.56 -19.11
CA SER A 15 -10.77 -9.40 -18.61
C SER A 15 -10.90 -9.00 -17.12
N PRO A 16 -11.81 -9.50 -16.26
CA PRO A 16 -11.79 -9.07 -14.85
C PRO A 16 -10.79 -9.84 -13.98
N CYS A 17 -10.30 -11.01 -14.41
CA CYS A 17 -9.42 -11.84 -13.57
C CYS A 17 -7.96 -11.34 -13.60
N LEU A 18 -7.48 -10.92 -14.78
CA LEU A 18 -6.11 -10.41 -14.97
C LEU A 18 -5.85 -9.11 -14.18
N ALA A 19 -6.78 -8.17 -14.22
CA ALA A 19 -6.66 -6.92 -13.46
C ALA A 19 -6.57 -7.16 -11.94
N ARG A 20 -7.25 -8.20 -11.43
CA ARG A 20 -7.22 -8.55 -10.01
C ARG A 20 -5.92 -9.23 -9.59
N ALA A 21 -5.32 -10.01 -10.50
CA ALA A 21 -4.02 -10.63 -10.27
C ALA A 21 -2.89 -9.59 -10.26
N GLU A 22 -2.87 -8.67 -11.23
CA GLU A 22 -1.87 -7.60 -11.31
C GLU A 22 -1.93 -6.66 -10.11
N MET A 23 -3.14 -6.31 -9.66
CA MET A 23 -3.32 -5.44 -8.50
C MET A 23 -2.93 -6.15 -7.18
N ALA A 24 -3.12 -7.47 -7.10
CA ALA A 24 -2.66 -8.25 -5.96
C ALA A 24 -1.13 -8.40 -5.94
N ASP A 25 -0.49 -8.51 -7.10
CA ASP A 25 0.97 -8.61 -7.24
C ASP A 25 1.64 -7.28 -6.89
N ALA A 26 1.17 -6.16 -7.43
CA ALA A 26 1.66 -4.83 -7.09
C ALA A 26 1.56 -4.55 -5.59
N LEU A 27 0.47 -4.98 -4.95
CA LEU A 27 0.29 -4.85 -3.52
C LEU A 27 1.25 -5.76 -2.73
N ALA A 28 1.45 -7.00 -3.19
CA ALA A 28 2.42 -7.92 -2.57
C ALA A 28 3.86 -7.38 -2.66
N VAL A 29 4.24 -6.78 -3.79
CA VAL A 29 5.53 -6.10 -3.98
C VAL A 29 5.66 -4.93 -3.01
N GLN A 30 4.61 -4.12 -2.83
CA GLN A 30 4.62 -3.02 -1.86
C GLN A 30 4.74 -3.52 -0.42
N ILE A 31 4.05 -4.60 -0.04
CA ILE A 31 4.20 -5.20 1.29
C ILE A 31 5.63 -5.73 1.48
N ALA A 32 6.19 -6.43 0.49
CA ALA A 32 7.54 -6.98 0.56
C ALA A 32 8.63 -5.90 0.68
N ALA A 33 8.42 -4.74 0.05
CA ALA A 33 9.33 -3.59 0.14
C ALA A 33 9.27 -2.86 1.49
N ASN A 34 8.33 -3.20 2.38
CA ASN A 34 8.15 -2.56 3.68
C ASN A 34 8.25 -3.63 4.79
N PRO A 35 9.39 -3.77 5.48
CA PRO A 35 9.65 -4.82 6.45
C PRO A 35 8.61 -4.91 7.57
N ALA A 36 8.11 -3.76 8.07
CA ALA A 36 7.08 -3.75 9.11
C ALA A 36 5.72 -4.24 8.58
N LEU A 37 5.36 -3.84 7.35
CA LEU A 37 4.14 -4.33 6.69
C LEU A 37 4.26 -5.80 6.31
N SER A 38 5.46 -6.27 5.95
CA SER A 38 5.75 -7.67 5.68
C SER A 38 5.60 -8.53 6.95
N ALA A 39 6.13 -8.07 8.08
CA ALA A 39 5.97 -8.75 9.37
C ALA A 39 4.49 -8.82 9.80
N ILE A 40 3.73 -7.74 9.58
CA ILE A 40 2.27 -7.74 9.79
C ILE A 40 1.62 -8.71 8.81
N GLY A 41 1.96 -8.67 7.53
CA GLY A 41 1.35 -9.48 6.48
C GLY A 41 1.55 -10.99 6.66
N GLN A 42 2.65 -11.40 7.31
CA GLN A 42 2.88 -12.79 7.71
C GLN A 42 1.94 -13.27 8.82
N ARG A 43 1.46 -12.36 9.69
CA ARG A 43 0.56 -12.67 10.81
C ARG A 43 -0.90 -12.42 10.45
N ASP A 44 -1.16 -11.28 9.83
CA ASP A 44 -2.45 -10.80 9.37
C ASP A 44 -2.29 -10.14 7.98
N PRO A 45 -2.48 -10.91 6.89
CA PRO A 45 -2.40 -10.39 5.54
C PRO A 45 -3.49 -9.35 5.25
N ALA A 46 -4.65 -9.42 5.91
CA ALA A 46 -5.72 -8.44 5.70
C ALA A 46 -5.36 -7.08 6.31
N ALA A 47 -4.75 -7.05 7.49
CA ALA A 47 -4.25 -5.82 8.11
C ALA A 47 -3.17 -5.14 7.26
N ALA A 48 -2.20 -5.89 6.74
CA ALA A 48 -1.16 -5.33 5.87
C ALA A 48 -1.75 -4.71 4.59
N ARG A 49 -2.73 -5.36 3.96
CA ARG A 49 -3.44 -4.82 2.79
C ARG A 49 -4.18 -3.53 3.10
N ARG A 50 -4.85 -3.45 4.26
CA ARG A 50 -5.57 -2.25 4.70
C ARG A 50 -4.61 -1.07 4.91
N LEU A 51 -3.49 -1.30 5.57
CA LEU A 51 -2.47 -0.27 5.82
C LEU A 51 -1.85 0.26 4.52
N VAL A 52 -1.61 -0.61 3.54
CA VAL A 52 -1.15 -0.20 2.19
C VAL A 52 -2.21 0.63 1.47
N ALA A 53 -3.48 0.22 1.53
CA ALA A 53 -4.58 0.95 0.90
C ALA A 53 -4.79 2.34 1.55
N GLU A 54 -4.69 2.44 2.87
CA GLU A 54 -4.75 3.72 3.59
C GLU A 54 -3.60 4.66 3.20
N ALA A 55 -2.36 4.15 3.16
CA ALA A 55 -1.22 4.92 2.71
C ALA A 55 -1.37 5.40 1.25
N ALA A 56 -1.83 4.53 0.36
CA ALA A 56 -2.10 4.89 -1.03
C ALA A 56 -3.22 5.94 -1.16
N ALA A 57 -4.27 5.85 -0.34
CA ALA A 57 -5.33 6.84 -0.30
C ALA A 57 -4.82 8.22 0.13
N ILE A 58 -3.93 8.28 1.14
CA ILE A 58 -3.33 9.54 1.59
C ILE A 58 -2.46 10.17 0.49
N LEU A 59 -1.66 9.36 -0.19
CA LEU A 59 -0.79 9.81 -1.30
C LEU A 59 -1.58 10.21 -2.56
N GLY A 60 -2.82 9.73 -2.72
CA GLY A 60 -3.70 10.06 -3.84
C GLY A 60 -4.53 11.35 -3.62
N VAL A 61 -4.53 11.90 -2.42
CA VAL A 61 -5.18 13.18 -2.06
C VAL A 61 -4.15 14.30 -2.19
N PRO A 62 -4.52 15.53 -2.59
CA PRO A 62 -3.58 16.65 -2.58
C PRO A 62 -2.90 16.84 -1.22
N PRO A 63 -1.63 17.27 -1.18
CA PRO A 63 -0.89 17.40 0.06
C PRO A 63 -1.61 18.34 1.02
N ALA A 64 -1.99 17.80 2.18
CA ALA A 64 -2.35 18.61 3.32
C ALA A 64 -1.07 19.34 3.71
N GLY A 65 -0.99 20.64 3.37
CA GLY A 65 0.22 21.45 3.60
C GLY A 65 0.78 21.20 5.00
N LEU A 66 2.12 21.12 5.11
CA LEU A 66 2.87 20.70 6.29
C LEU A 66 2.34 21.35 7.57
N ARG A 67 1.35 20.72 8.21
CA ARG A 67 0.91 21.09 9.56
C ARG A 67 2.03 20.66 10.47
N SER A 68 2.44 21.53 11.39
CA SER A 68 3.51 21.28 12.36
C SER A 68 3.44 19.85 12.86
N ALA A 69 4.31 19.01 12.31
CA ALA A 69 4.35 17.61 12.65
C ALA A 69 4.99 17.49 14.02
N GLU A 70 4.40 16.67 14.88
CA GLU A 70 5.11 16.19 16.05
C GLU A 70 6.41 15.53 15.57
N LEU A 71 7.53 15.89 16.19
CA LEU A 71 8.83 15.33 15.81
C LEU A 71 8.77 13.81 16.03
N PRO A 72 9.07 12.99 15.01
CA PRO A 72 9.06 11.54 15.17
C PRO A 72 10.11 11.12 16.21
N ASP A 73 9.73 10.24 17.12
CA ASP A 73 10.67 9.62 18.07
C ASP A 73 11.73 8.81 17.32
N GLU A 74 12.88 8.51 17.93
CA GLU A 74 13.96 7.71 17.28
C GLU A 74 13.46 6.36 16.73
N THR A 75 12.47 5.76 17.40
CA THR A 75 11.84 4.52 16.94
C THR A 75 11.01 4.75 15.68
N ASP A 76 10.32 5.88 15.59
CA ASP A 76 9.51 6.23 14.43
C ASP A 76 10.40 6.64 13.25
N VAL A 77 11.54 7.28 13.50
CA VAL A 77 12.56 7.56 12.48
C VAL A 77 13.13 6.27 11.87
N ALA A 78 13.44 5.27 12.71
CA ALA A 78 13.90 3.97 12.21
C ALA A 78 12.82 3.30 11.35
N LEU A 79 11.56 3.31 11.80
CA LEU A 79 10.45 2.75 11.04
C LEU A 79 10.18 3.51 9.73
N LEU A 80 10.29 4.85 9.72
CA LEU A 80 10.15 5.65 8.50
C LEU A 80 11.26 5.36 7.48
N ARG A 81 12.49 5.18 7.96
CA ARG A 81 13.64 4.85 7.11
C ARG A 81 13.52 3.46 6.51
N ASP A 82 13.12 2.50 7.34
CA ASP A 82 13.08 1.10 6.95
C ASP A 82 11.80 0.77 6.15
N ASN A 83 10.76 1.62 6.20
CA ASN A 83 9.51 1.45 5.45
C ASN A 83 9.31 2.59 4.42
N PRO A 84 9.69 2.37 3.14
CA PRO A 84 9.65 3.42 2.11
C PRO A 84 8.25 4.00 1.86
N LEU A 85 7.19 3.22 2.06
CA LEU A 85 5.81 3.70 1.93
C LEU A 85 5.47 4.72 3.02
N MET A 86 5.87 4.44 4.26
CA MET A 86 5.65 5.35 5.39
C MET A 86 6.49 6.62 5.26
N GLY A 87 7.73 6.50 4.77
CA GLY A 87 8.55 7.66 4.42
C GLY A 87 7.93 8.53 3.32
N ALA A 88 7.26 7.94 2.33
CA ALA A 88 6.54 8.69 1.31
C ALA A 88 5.33 9.43 1.89
N VAL A 89 4.52 8.76 2.72
CA VAL A 89 3.39 9.38 3.42
C VAL A 89 3.88 10.51 4.32
N TYR A 90 4.97 10.33 5.08
CA TYR A 90 5.49 11.36 5.98
C TYR A 90 5.89 12.65 5.27
N ARG A 91 6.47 12.54 4.07
CA ARG A 91 6.79 13.71 3.25
C ARG A 91 5.55 14.44 2.71
N HIS A 92 4.43 13.72 2.58
CA HIS A 92 3.19 14.24 2.02
C HIS A 92 2.26 14.80 3.10
N ASP A 93 2.03 14.03 4.16
CA ASP A 93 1.28 14.36 5.35
C ASP A 93 1.93 13.66 6.57
N PRO A 94 2.76 14.39 7.33
CA PRO A 94 3.48 13.81 8.46
C PRO A 94 2.56 13.39 9.61
N ALA A 95 1.42 14.07 9.80
CA ALA A 95 0.46 13.70 10.83
C ALA A 95 -0.23 12.37 10.49
N ALA A 96 -0.64 12.20 9.22
CA ALA A 96 -1.22 10.95 8.77
C ALA A 96 -0.20 9.78 8.79
N ALA A 97 1.07 10.07 8.53
CA ALA A 97 2.14 9.07 8.64
C ALA A 97 2.35 8.59 10.07
N LEU A 98 2.32 9.49 11.07
CA LEU A 98 2.47 9.12 12.48
C LEU A 98 1.26 8.32 12.99
N ASP A 99 0.03 8.65 12.56
CA ASP A 99 -1.16 7.84 12.87
C ASP A 99 -1.03 6.43 12.25
N LEU A 100 -0.61 6.34 10.99
CA LEU A 100 -0.35 5.05 10.33
C LEU A 100 0.75 4.25 11.03
N LEU A 101 1.85 4.88 11.43
CA LEU A 101 2.92 4.24 12.18
C LEU A 101 2.44 3.71 13.53
N THR A 102 1.58 4.46 14.21
CA THR A 102 0.95 4.01 15.45
C THR A 102 0.13 2.74 15.22
N ARG A 103 -0.66 2.69 14.14
CA ARG A 103 -1.42 1.49 13.75
C ARG A 103 -0.51 0.33 13.36
N VAL A 104 0.59 0.58 12.66
CA VAL A 104 1.61 -0.43 12.33
C VAL A 104 2.22 -0.99 13.61
N LYS A 105 2.56 -0.16 14.60
CA LYS A 105 3.10 -0.59 15.91
C LYS A 105 2.07 -1.44 16.68
N GLN A 106 0.81 -1.01 16.70
CA GLN A 106 -0.28 -1.75 17.33
C GLN A 106 -0.53 -3.11 16.65
N ALA A 107 -0.54 -3.16 15.32
CA ALA A 107 -0.74 -4.38 14.54
C ALA A 107 0.46 -5.34 14.59
N GLY A 108 1.68 -4.79 14.62
CA GLY A 108 2.93 -5.55 14.76
C GLY A 108 3.13 -6.14 16.15
N GLY A 109 2.36 -5.71 17.14
CA GLY A 109 2.48 -6.15 18.53
C GLY A 109 3.64 -5.51 19.28
N THR A 110 4.26 -4.45 18.74
CA THR A 110 5.16 -3.57 19.49
C THR A 110 4.34 -2.67 20.41
N ARG A 111 3.68 -3.28 21.40
CA ARG A 111 3.22 -2.57 22.59
C ARG A 111 4.49 -2.21 23.39
N ARG A 112 4.77 -0.92 23.54
CA ARG A 112 5.47 -0.44 24.71
C ARG A 112 4.44 0.24 25.60
#